data_AF-A0A392Q1C0-F1
#
_entry.id   AF-A0A392Q1C0-F1
#
_cell.length_a   1.000
_cell.length_b   1.000
_cell.length_c   1.000
_cell.angle_alpha   90.00
_cell.angle_beta   90.00
_cell.angle_gamma   90.00
#
_symmetry.space_group_name_H-M   'P 1'
#
loop_
_entity.id
_entity.type
_entity.pdbx_description
1 polymer ?
#
loop_
_entity_poly.entity_id
_entity_poly.type
_entity_poly.pdbx_seq_one_letter_code
_entity_poly.pdbx_strand_id
1 'polypeptide(L)'
;MPRVWTGKEDIRSITKTARSASLKLLAVMAAIRIDDGDKDNIEKTLAVALLDTSGNAIRSITAADPLATSTWEKIPSSKTLITPVQCKSLWRQFKMET
;
A
#
# COMPACT_ATOMS: atom_id res chain seq x y z
N MET A 1 -19.15 -18.00 -9.02
CA MET A 1 -18.50 -18.97 -9.94
C MET A 1 -16.98 -18.83 -9.80
N PRO A 2 -16.22 -19.93 -9.67
CA PRO A 2 -14.75 -19.88 -9.65
C PRO A 2 -14.18 -19.41 -11.00
N ARG A 3 -13.07 -18.66 -10.99
CA ARG A 3 -12.39 -18.24 -12.22
C ARG A 3 -11.66 -19.44 -12.84
N VAL A 4 -11.85 -19.66 -14.14
CA VAL A 4 -11.16 -20.69 -14.94
C VAL A 4 -10.03 -20.02 -15.73
N TRP A 5 -8.82 -20.57 -15.66
CA TRP A 5 -7.65 -20.06 -16.40
C TRP A 5 -7.56 -20.74 -17.75
N THR A 6 -7.54 -19.97 -18.83
CA THR A 6 -7.54 -20.49 -20.22
C THR A 6 -6.17 -20.40 -20.89
N GLY A 7 -5.17 -19.87 -20.20
CA GLY A 7 -3.77 -19.81 -20.63
C GLY A 7 -3.43 -18.61 -21.52
N LYS A 8 -4.44 -17.79 -21.87
CA LYS A 8 -4.27 -16.54 -22.63
C LYS A 8 -4.13 -15.31 -21.74
N GLU A 9 -4.39 -15.48 -20.44
CA GLU A 9 -4.39 -14.39 -19.49
C GLU A 9 -2.97 -14.04 -19.05
N ASP A 10 -2.65 -12.74 -19.02
CA ASP A 10 -1.44 -12.26 -18.37
C ASP A 10 -1.61 -12.27 -16.85
N ILE A 11 -1.24 -13.40 -16.26
CA ILE A 11 -1.30 -13.64 -14.81
C ILE A 11 -0.58 -12.52 -14.05
N ARG A 12 0.51 -11.97 -14.59
CA ARG A 12 1.32 -10.95 -13.91
C ARG A 12 0.58 -9.62 -13.82
N SER A 13 -0.07 -9.17 -14.90
CA SER A 13 -0.88 -7.95 -14.86
C SER A 13 -2.13 -8.12 -14.00
N ILE A 14 -2.72 -9.32 -13.98
CA ILE A 14 -3.84 -9.65 -13.08
C ILE A 14 -3.39 -9.55 -11.61
N THR A 15 -2.28 -10.17 -11.23
CA THR A 15 -1.75 -10.07 -9.85
C THR A 15 -1.37 -8.64 -9.49
N LYS A 16 -0.80 -7.86 -10.43
CA LYS A 16 -0.51 -6.44 -10.22
C LYS A 16 -1.78 -5.63 -9.96
N THR A 17 -2.85 -5.90 -10.71
CA THR A 17 -4.15 -5.25 -10.55
C THR A 17 -4.84 -5.66 -9.24
N ALA A 18 -4.77 -6.93 -8.86
CA ALA A 18 -5.28 -7.40 -7.58
C ALA A 18 -4.55 -6.73 -6.41
N ARG A 19 -3.21 -6.65 -6.48
CA ARG A 19 -2.39 -5.95 -5.48
C ARG A 19 -2.73 -4.45 -5.41
N SER A 20 -2.89 -3.76 -6.53
CA SER A 20 -3.27 -2.35 -6.50
C SER A 20 -4.65 -2.12 -5.88
N ALA A 21 -5.63 -3.00 -6.14
CA ALA A 21 -6.94 -2.95 -5.48
C ALA A 21 -6.84 -3.17 -3.97
N SER A 22 -6.06 -4.17 -3.52
CA SER A 22 -5.84 -4.41 -2.08
C SER A 22 -5.14 -3.23 -1.40
N LEU A 23 -4.20 -2.57 -2.07
CA LEU A 23 -3.51 -1.41 -1.53
C LEU A 23 -4.44 -0.22 -1.33
N LYS A 24 -5.41 0.00 -2.22
CA LYS A 24 -6.43 1.04 -2.04
C LYS A 24 -7.25 0.78 -0.77
N LEU A 25 -7.60 -0.48 -0.51
CA LEU A 25 -8.32 -0.85 0.70
C LEU A 25 -7.48 -0.60 1.95
N LEU A 26 -6.19 -0.96 1.93
CA LEU A 26 -5.26 -0.64 3.01
C LEU A 26 -5.17 0.88 3.26
N ALA A 27 -5.13 1.70 2.21
CA ALA A 27 -5.09 3.15 2.32
C ALA A 27 -6.34 3.72 2.98
N VAL A 28 -7.53 3.17 2.65
CA VAL A 28 -8.80 3.55 3.30
C VAL A 28 -8.82 3.17 4.77
N MET A 29 -8.29 1.98 5.12
CA MET A 29 -8.26 1.52 6.51
C MET A 29 -7.21 2.20 7.38
N ALA A 30 -6.22 2.88 6.79
CA ALA A 30 -5.10 3.45 7.55
C ALA A 30 -5.48 4.69 8.38
N ALA A 31 -6.47 5.46 7.97
CA ALA A 31 -6.88 6.68 8.66
C ALA A 31 -8.36 6.99 8.50
N ILE A 32 -8.93 7.63 9.53
CA ILE A 32 -10.31 8.10 9.58
C ILE A 32 -10.40 9.41 8.80
N ARG A 33 -11.17 9.41 7.71
CA ARG A 33 -11.45 10.57 6.84
C ARG A 33 -12.94 10.91 6.88
N ILE A 34 -13.37 11.53 7.98
CA ILE A 34 -14.78 11.93 8.17
C ILE A 34 -15.05 13.31 7.55
N ASP A 35 -14.01 14.14 7.38
CA ASP A 35 -14.13 15.50 6.85
C ASP A 35 -13.61 15.54 5.40
N ASP A 36 -14.41 16.11 4.48
CA ASP A 36 -14.11 16.20 3.04
C ASP A 36 -12.89 17.12 2.76
N GLY A 37 -12.45 17.89 3.75
CA GLY A 37 -11.27 18.77 3.67
C GLY A 37 -9.92 18.10 3.91
N ASP A 38 -9.89 16.87 4.46
CA ASP A 38 -8.66 16.17 4.82
C ASP A 38 -7.98 15.57 3.57
N LYS A 39 -7.23 16.40 2.83
CA LYS A 39 -6.37 15.93 1.72
C LYS A 39 -5.22 15.08 2.25
N ASP A 40 -5.43 13.78 2.34
CA ASP A 40 -4.38 12.82 2.68
C ASP A 40 -3.63 12.33 1.43
N ASN A 41 -2.34 12.03 1.61
CA ASN A 41 -1.50 11.47 0.56
C ASN A 41 -1.22 9.98 0.77
N ILE A 42 -1.95 9.31 1.68
CA ILE A 42 -1.69 7.91 2.08
C ILE A 42 -1.64 6.98 0.87
N GLU A 43 -2.66 7.00 0.01
CA GLU A 43 -2.72 6.10 -1.15
C GLU A 43 -1.52 6.30 -2.08
N LYS A 44 -1.15 7.56 -2.36
CA LYS A 44 -0.01 7.89 -3.22
C LYS A 44 1.31 7.44 -2.60
N THR A 45 1.50 7.71 -1.31
CA THR A 45 2.70 7.30 -0.57
C THR A 45 2.84 5.78 -0.54
N LEU A 46 1.75 5.07 -0.25
CA LEU A 46 1.72 3.61 -0.26
C LEU A 46 1.97 3.06 -1.66
N ALA A 47 1.36 3.63 -2.70
CA ALA A 47 1.56 3.18 -4.07
C ALA A 47 3.03 3.29 -4.51
N VAL A 48 3.65 4.45 -4.27
CA VAL A 48 5.08 4.69 -4.58
C VAL A 48 5.98 3.74 -3.78
N ALA A 49 5.72 3.56 -2.49
CA ALA A 49 6.58 2.75 -1.63
C ALA A 49 6.41 1.24 -1.82
N LEU A 50 5.19 0.76 -2.14
CA LEU A 50 4.82 -0.65 -2.03
C LEU A 50 4.54 -1.34 -3.38
N LEU A 51 4.14 -0.61 -4.43
CA LEU A 51 3.88 -1.18 -5.77
C LEU A 51 5.08 -1.01 -6.72
N ASP A 52 5.83 0.08 -6.62
CA ASP A 52 6.96 0.39 -7.52
C ASP A 52 8.31 -0.24 -7.10
N THR A 53 8.28 -1.25 -6.24
CA THR A 53 9.50 -1.99 -5.82
C THR A 53 10.07 -2.91 -6.90
N SER A 54 9.56 -2.85 -8.14
CA SER A 54 10.13 -3.58 -9.28
C SER A 54 11.51 -3.04 -9.65
N GLY A 55 12.57 -3.60 -9.07
CA GLY A 55 13.90 -3.64 -9.68
C GLY A 55 15.08 -3.28 -8.79
N ASN A 56 14.95 -2.39 -7.80
CA ASN A 56 16.11 -1.91 -7.05
C ASN A 56 15.92 -2.05 -5.54
N ALA A 57 16.15 -3.26 -5.02
CA ALA A 57 16.45 -3.47 -3.59
C ALA A 57 17.66 -2.63 -3.10
N ILE A 58 18.45 -2.07 -4.01
CA ILE A 58 19.61 -1.22 -3.73
C ILE A 58 19.20 0.23 -3.39
N ARG A 59 18.04 0.72 -3.87
CA ARG A 59 17.58 2.10 -3.61
C ARG A 59 16.94 2.31 -2.24
N SER A 60 16.63 1.24 -1.50
CA SER A 60 16.06 1.34 -0.16
C SER A 60 17.08 1.61 0.95
N ILE A 61 18.37 1.72 0.64
CA ILE A 61 19.44 1.90 1.62
C ILE A 61 19.79 3.39 1.79
N THR A 62 19.49 4.24 0.79
CA THR A 62 19.88 5.67 0.79
C THR A 62 18.71 6.66 0.65
N ALA A 63 17.52 6.22 0.23
CA ALA A 63 16.31 7.05 0.27
C ALA A 63 15.60 6.86 1.61
N ALA A 64 15.38 7.93 2.36
CA ALA A 64 14.60 7.91 3.60
C ALA A 64 13.26 7.19 3.33
N ASP A 65 13.04 6.05 3.99
CA ASP A 65 11.84 5.25 3.80
C ASP A 65 10.62 6.04 4.31
N PRO A 66 9.71 6.50 3.43
CA PRO A 66 8.57 7.30 3.83
C PRO A 66 7.59 6.53 4.73
N LEU A 67 7.76 5.20 4.86
CA LEU A 67 6.99 4.34 5.75
C LEU A 67 7.72 4.00 7.07
N ALA A 68 8.92 4.53 7.30
CA ALA A 68 9.64 4.34 8.57
C ALA A 68 9.11 5.26 9.69
N THR A 69 8.24 6.20 9.38
CA THR A 69 7.63 7.09 10.36
C THR A 69 6.49 6.39 11.11
N SER A 70 6.35 6.69 12.40
CA SER A 70 5.21 6.23 13.20
C SER A 70 3.94 7.05 12.97
N THR A 71 4.02 8.17 12.27
CA THR A 71 2.92 9.10 12.01
C THR A 71 2.80 9.44 10.54
N TRP A 72 1.57 9.74 10.10
CA TRP A 72 1.28 10.24 8.76
C TRP A 72 1.44 11.75 8.70
N GLU A 73 2.05 12.26 7.64
CA GLU A 73 2.10 13.70 7.39
C GLU A 73 0.67 14.22 7.14
N LYS A 74 0.25 15.26 7.87
CA LYS A 74 -1.08 15.91 7.78
C LYS A 74 -2.26 15.11 8.34
N ILE A 75 -2.02 14.04 9.10
CA ILE A 75 -3.08 13.31 9.79
C ILE A 75 -2.75 13.29 11.28
N PRO A 76 -3.63 13.81 12.15
CA PRO A 76 -3.42 13.75 13.58
C PRO A 76 -3.44 12.29 14.06
N SER A 77 -2.67 11.98 15.11
CA SER A 77 -2.60 10.62 15.67
C SER A 77 -3.97 10.08 16.11
N SER A 78 -4.90 10.95 16.51
CA SER A 78 -6.27 10.57 16.87
C SER A 78 -7.12 10.05 15.71
N LYS A 79 -6.77 10.41 14.47
CA LYS A 79 -7.42 9.92 13.24
C LYS A 79 -6.62 8.78 12.58
N THR A 80 -5.45 8.42 13.10
CA THR A 80 -4.62 7.34 12.56
C THR A 80 -5.05 5.99 13.13
N LEU A 81 -5.42 5.04 12.26
CA LEU A 81 -5.77 3.67 12.65
C LEU A 81 -4.60 2.71 12.43
N ILE A 82 -3.86 2.88 11.34
CA ILE A 82 -2.70 2.05 10.99
C ILE A 82 -1.55 2.98 10.66
N THR A 83 -0.46 2.85 11.40
CA THR A 83 0.76 3.65 11.17
C THR A 83 1.45 3.25 9.86
N PRO A 84 2.29 4.11 9.27
CA PRO A 84 3.05 3.77 8.06
C PRO A 84 3.90 2.49 8.22
N VAL A 85 4.55 2.32 9.37
CA VAL A 85 5.33 1.11 9.70
C VAL A 85 4.46 -0.14 9.74
N GLN A 86 3.26 -0.04 10.32
CA GLN A 86 2.30 -1.15 10.34
C GLN A 86 1.77 -1.47 8.94
N CYS A 87 1.48 -0.45 8.12
CA CYS A 87 1.08 -0.65 6.72
C CYS A 87 2.15 -1.42 5.94
N LYS A 88 3.43 -1.10 6.16
CA LYS A 88 4.56 -1.82 5.56
C LYS A 88 4.63 -3.28 6.01
N SER A 89 4.42 -3.55 7.30
CA SER A 89 4.42 -4.90 7.85
C SER A 89 3.26 -5.74 7.28
N LEU A 90 2.04 -5.21 7.33
CA LEU A 90 0.84 -5.83 6.78
C LEU A 90 1.00 -6.12 5.28
N TRP A 91 1.56 -5.18 4.52
CA TRP A 91 1.80 -5.40 3.10
C TRP A 91 2.83 -6.48 2.81
N ARG A 92 3.88 -6.59 3.65
CA ARG A 92 4.86 -7.68 3.54
C ARG A 92 4.19 -9.03 3.80
N GLN A 93 3.36 -9.13 4.84
CA GLN A 93 2.61 -10.35 5.13
C GLN A 93 1.65 -10.71 4.00
N PHE A 94 0.86 -9.75 3.52
CA PHE A 94 -0.05 -9.94 2.39
C PHE A 94 0.67 -10.51 1.16
N LYS A 95 1.83 -9.95 0.79
CA LYS A 95 2.63 -10.49 -0.33
C LYS A 95 3.22 -11.88 -0.10
N MET A 96 3.39 -12.32 1.14
CA MET A 96 3.84 -13.68 1.44
C MET A 96 2.69 -14.68 1.33
N GLU A 97 1.48 -14.26 1.67
CA GLU A 97 0.27 -15.10 1.62
C GLU A 97 -0.39 -15.13 0.22
N THR A 98 -0.11 -14.16 -0.66
CA THR A 98 -0.70 -14.03 -2.02
C THR A 98 0.32 -13.85 -3.14
#